data_AF-A0A7X7DWQ1-F1
#
_entry.id   AF-A0A7X7DWQ1-F1
#
_cell.length_a   1.000
_cell.length_b   1.000
_cell.length_c   1.000
_cell.angle_alpha   90.00
_cell.angle_beta   90.00
_cell.angle_gamma   90.00
#
_symmetry.space_group_name_H-M   'P 1'
#
loop_
_entity.id
_entity.type
_entity.pdbx_description
1 polymer ?
#
loop_
_entity_poly.entity_id
_entity_poly.type
_entity_poly.pdbx_seq_one_letter_code
_entity_poly.pdbx_strand_id
1 'polypeptide(L)'
;MLTNAHNEWFNIMINEGILGLAAYAGFFLSSAVAFLKNEAKEVLYPAVAGSILAYMAHNIFCYQQVMCTPFLFILIGVGSSYLRNEKKLN
;
A
#
# COMPACT_ATOMS: atom_id res chain seq x y z
N MET A 1 -29.38 -8.86 -3.74
CA MET A 1 -28.53 -7.84 -4.40
C MET A 1 -27.36 -8.57 -5.00
N LEU A 2 -27.22 -8.44 -6.32
CA LEU A 2 -26.39 -9.26 -7.20
C LEU A 2 -24.93 -9.27 -6.77
N THR A 3 -24.33 -10.47 -6.78
CA THR A 3 -22.90 -10.78 -7.01
C THR A 3 -21.98 -9.56 -7.10
N ASN A 4 -21.75 -8.89 -5.97
CA ASN A 4 -20.51 -8.14 -5.82
C ASN A 4 -19.42 -9.21 -5.87
N ALA A 5 -18.55 -9.18 -6.87
CA ALA A 5 -17.34 -9.98 -6.78
C ALA A 5 -16.67 -9.61 -5.45
N HIS A 6 -16.50 -10.59 -4.56
CA HIS A 6 -15.81 -10.44 -3.28
C HIS A 6 -14.29 -10.27 -3.49
N ASN A 7 -13.92 -9.48 -4.49
CA ASN A 7 -12.55 -9.22 -4.92
C ASN A 7 -12.48 -7.78 -5.42
N GLU A 8 -11.86 -6.95 -4.61
CA GLU A 8 -11.61 -5.51 -4.83
C GLU A 8 -10.88 -5.26 -6.15
N TRP A 9 -9.98 -6.17 -6.53
CA TRP A 9 -9.25 -6.13 -7.78
C TRP A 9 -10.17 -6.28 -8.99
N PHE A 10 -11.17 -7.15 -8.92
CA PHE A 10 -12.10 -7.35 -10.02
C PHE A 10 -13.07 -6.16 -10.14
N ASN A 11 -13.48 -5.58 -9.00
CA ASN A 11 -14.33 -4.40 -8.99
C ASN A 11 -13.59 -3.15 -9.53
N ILE A 12 -12.33 -2.93 -9.12
CA ILE A 12 -11.47 -1.86 -9.65
C ILE A 12 -11.18 -2.08 -11.14
N MET A 13 -10.91 -3.31 -11.57
CA MET A 13 -10.70 -3.63 -12.99
C MET A 13 -11.93 -3.34 -13.85
N ILE A 14 -13.13 -3.64 -13.35
CA ILE A 14 -14.37 -3.41 -14.11
C ILE A 14 -14.79 -1.94 -14.09
N ASN A 15 -14.60 -1.25 -12.97
CA ASN A 15 -15.11 0.11 -12.79
C ASN A 15 -14.11 1.21 -13.22
N GLU A 16 -12.81 1.01 -12.97
CA GLU A 16 -11.75 1.95 -13.37
C GLU A 16 -10.87 1.44 -14.53
N GLY A 17 -11.04 0.18 -14.92
CA GLY A 17 -10.23 -0.43 -15.97
C GLY A 17 -8.88 -0.96 -15.48
N ILE A 18 -8.14 -1.58 -16.41
CA ILE A 18 -6.80 -2.13 -16.17
C ILE A 18 -5.81 -1.04 -15.75
N LEU A 19 -5.98 0.19 -16.26
CA LEU A 19 -5.14 1.33 -15.90
C LEU A 19 -5.35 1.79 -14.45
N GLY A 20 -6.60 1.85 -13.97
CA GLY A 20 -6.89 2.18 -12.58
C GLY A 20 -6.31 1.15 -11.61
N LEU A 21 -6.46 -0.14 -11.96
CA LEU A 21 -5.84 -1.24 -11.21
C LEU A 21 -4.31 -1.14 -11.16
N ALA A 22 -3.69 -0.89 -12.32
CA ALA A 22 -2.24 -0.76 -12.43
C ALA A 22 -1.71 0.46 -11.66
N ALA A 23 -2.42 1.59 -11.70
CA ALA A 23 -2.07 2.79 -10.94
C ALA A 23 -2.20 2.57 -9.43
N TYR A 24 -3.30 1.95 -8.98
CA TYR A 24 -3.55 1.65 -7.58
C TYR A 24 -2.50 0.69 -7.02
N ALA A 25 -2.27 -0.45 -7.68
CA ALA A 25 -1.23 -1.40 -7.29
C ALA A 25 0.17 -0.78 -7.37
N GLY A 26 0.43 -0.01 -8.44
CA GLY A 26 1.70 0.66 -8.68
C GLY A 26 2.06 1.66 -7.59
N PHE A 27 1.08 2.38 -7.03
CA PHE A 27 1.30 3.30 -5.92
C PHE A 27 1.82 2.57 -4.66
N PHE A 28 1.18 1.47 -4.26
CA PHE A 28 1.57 0.70 -3.09
C PHE A 28 2.91 -0.01 -3.29
N LEU A 29 3.12 -0.64 -4.45
CA LEU A 29 4.39 -1.27 -4.82
C LEU A 29 5.54 -0.26 -4.84
N SER A 30 5.34 0.91 -5.44
CA SER A 30 6.38 1.96 -5.49
C SER A 30 6.75 2.44 -4.09
N SER A 31 5.73 2.64 -3.23
CA SER A 31 5.94 3.04 -1.83
C SER A 31 6.68 1.96 -1.05
N ALA A 32 6.29 0.69 -1.18
CA ALA A 32 6.97 -0.43 -0.55
C ALA A 32 8.43 -0.52 -1.00
N VAL A 33 8.73 -0.51 -2.31
CA VAL A 33 10.10 -0.55 -2.84
C VAL A 33 10.95 0.62 -2.35
N ALA A 34 10.37 1.81 -2.19
CA ALA A 34 11.09 2.97 -1.64
C ALA A 34 11.50 2.74 -0.17
N PHE A 35 10.65 2.11 0.63
CA PHE A 35 10.98 1.76 2.02
C PHE A 35 11.95 0.57 2.09
N LEU A 36 11.76 -0.47 1.27
CA LEU A 36 12.66 -1.62 1.17
C LEU A 36 14.11 -1.18 0.84
N LYS A 37 14.28 -0.19 -0.04
CA LYS A 37 15.59 0.37 -0.38
C LYS A 37 16.32 1.07 0.78
N ASN A 38 15.60 1.43 1.86
CA ASN A 38 16.16 2.10 3.03
C ASN A 38 16.17 1.19 4.28
N GLU A 39 15.89 -0.11 4.13
CA GLU A 39 15.78 -1.08 5.25
C GLU A 39 17.00 -1.15 6.16
N ALA A 40 18.21 -0.93 5.63
CA ALA A 40 19.43 -1.02 6.41
C ALA A 40 19.58 0.08 7.47
N LYS A 41 18.74 1.13 7.42
CA LYS A 41 18.81 2.27 8.36
C LYS A 41 17.96 2.07 9.60
N GLU A 42 16.74 1.53 9.43
CA GLU A 42 15.81 1.29 10.53
C GLU A 42 14.82 0.15 10.27
N VAL A 43 14.44 -0.56 11.34
CA VAL A 43 13.41 -1.62 11.37
C VAL A 43 12.01 -1.10 11.02
N LEU A 44 11.79 0.22 11.13
CA LEU A 44 10.52 0.85 10.75
C LEU A 44 10.21 0.69 9.25
N TYR A 45 11.21 0.80 8.39
CA TYR A 45 11.03 0.71 6.93
C TYR A 45 10.55 -0.66 6.43
N PRO A 46 11.18 -1.80 6.81
CA PRO A 46 10.67 -3.12 6.45
C PRO A 46 9.29 -3.39 7.08
N ALA A 47 8.99 -2.87 8.27
CA ALA A 47 7.69 -3.03 8.90
C ALA A 47 6.57 -2.31 8.12
N VAL A 48 6.82 -1.07 7.68
CA VAL A 48 5.88 -0.32 6.83
C VAL A 48 5.72 -1.00 5.48
N ALA A 49 6.81 -1.42 4.82
CA ALA A 49 6.75 -2.15 3.56
C ALA A 49 5.98 -3.49 3.68
N GLY A 50 6.23 -4.24 4.75
CA GLY A 50 5.54 -5.50 5.06
C GLY A 50 4.04 -5.31 5.29
N SER A 51 3.63 -4.24 5.99
CA SER A 51 2.22 -3.91 6.17
C SER A 51 1.51 -3.58 4.85
N ILE A 52 2.20 -2.92 3.92
CA ILE A 52 1.67 -2.62 2.58
C ILE A 52 1.48 -3.91 1.78
N LEU A 53 2.47 -4.80 1.77
CA LEU A 53 2.39 -6.07 1.06
C LEU A 53 1.32 -7.00 1.66
N ALA A 54 1.22 -7.04 3.00
CA ALA A 54 0.18 -7.80 3.69
C ALA A 54 -1.22 -7.29 3.34
N TYR A 55 -1.41 -5.97 3.25
CA TYR A 55 -2.66 -5.37 2.80
C TYR A 55 -2.97 -5.71 1.34
N MET A 56 -1.99 -5.62 0.44
CA MET A 56 -2.17 -6.02 -0.97
C MET A 56 -2.57 -7.49 -1.09
N ALA A 57 -1.91 -8.39 -0.34
CA ALA A 57 -2.25 -9.81 -0.31
C ALA A 57 -3.63 -10.06 0.29
N HIS A 58 -4.00 -9.34 1.35
CA HIS A 58 -5.31 -9.47 2.00
C HIS A 58 -6.47 -9.00 1.10
N ASN A 59 -6.27 -7.93 0.32
CA ASN A 59 -7.26 -7.41 -0.62
C ASN A 59 -7.54 -8.34 -1.81
N ILE A 60 -6.71 -9.37 -2.04
CA ILE A 60 -7.01 -10.43 -3.02
C ILE A 60 -8.15 -11.32 -2.52
N PHE A 61 -8.36 -11.40 -1.19
CA PHE A 61 -9.30 -12.34 -0.55
C PHE A 61 -10.51 -11.67 0.13
N CYS A 62 -10.39 -10.45 0.69
CA CYS A 62 -11.44 -9.76 1.43
C CYS A 62 -11.55 -8.26 1.10
N TYR A 63 -12.77 -7.71 1.18
CA TYR A 63 -13.11 -6.30 0.89
C TYR A 63 -13.19 -5.50 2.21
N GLN A 64 -12.04 -5.06 2.75
CA GLN A 64 -11.98 -4.35 4.03
C GLN A 64 -11.28 -2.97 3.94
N GLN A 65 -11.36 -2.34 2.77
CA GLN A 65 -10.78 -1.03 2.47
C GLN A 65 -11.22 0.09 3.41
N VAL A 66 -12.45 0.09 3.95
CA VAL A 66 -13.00 1.25 4.68
C VAL A 66 -12.17 1.62 5.92
N MET A 67 -11.57 0.64 6.59
CA MET A 67 -10.71 0.89 7.76
C MET A 67 -9.23 0.73 7.43
N CYS A 68 -8.84 -0.29 6.67
CA CYS A 68 -7.41 -0.61 6.48
C CYS A 68 -6.67 0.42 5.61
N THR A 69 -7.34 1.01 4.61
CA THR A 69 -6.74 2.00 3.70
C THR A 69 -6.29 3.27 4.41
N PRO A 70 -7.11 3.94 5.24
CA PRO A 70 -6.65 5.12 5.97
C PRO A 70 -5.50 4.81 6.93
N PHE A 71 -5.48 3.65 7.60
CA PHE A 71 -4.33 3.24 8.41
C PHE A 71 -3.06 3.07 7.58
N LEU A 72 -3.17 2.48 6.38
CA LEU A 72 -2.04 2.33 5.48
C LEU A 72 -1.47 3.69 5.03
N PHE A 73 -2.34 4.65 4.70
CA PHE A 73 -1.91 6.00 4.34
C PHE A 73 -1.21 6.71 5.49
N ILE A 74 -1.68 6.52 6.73
CA ILE A 74 -1.01 7.05 7.92
C ILE A 74 0.38 6.43 8.07
N LEU A 75 0.52 5.10 7.95
CA LEU A 75 1.81 4.41 8.03
C LEU A 75 2.79 4.86 6.94
N ILE A 76 2.34 4.96 5.69
CA ILE A 76 3.14 5.49 4.58
C ILE A 76 3.55 6.94 4.85
N GLY A 77 2.65 7.77 5.38
CA GLY A 77 2.93 9.17 5.74
C GLY A 77 3.99 9.30 6.83
N VAL A 78 3.88 8.51 7.90
CA VAL A 78 4.86 8.46 8.99
C VAL A 78 6.22 8.00 8.47
N GLY A 79 6.27 6.89 7.73
CA GLY A 79 7.50 6.37 7.14
C GLY A 79 8.16 7.38 6.19
N SER A 80 7.37 8.08 5.38
CA SER A 80 7.86 9.11 4.44
C SER A 80 8.40 10.34 5.17
N SER A 81 7.76 10.76 6.26
CA SER A 81 8.24 11.87 7.10
C SER A 81 9.59 11.52 7.74
N TYR A 82 9.71 10.30 8.26
CA TYR A 82 10.95 9.80 8.84
C TYR A 82 12.08 9.75 7.81
N LEU A 83 11.82 9.16 6.64
CA LEU A 83 12.78 9.10 5.52
C LEU A 83 13.23 10.49 5.06
N ARG A 84 12.33 11.47 5.05
CA ARG A 84 12.65 12.85 4.69
C ARG A 84 13.53 13.53 5.74
N ASN A 85 13.30 13.26 7.02
CA ASN A 85 14.12 13.82 8.10
C ASN A 85 15.51 13.19 8.12
N GLU A 86 15.65 11.88 7.92
CA GLU A 86 16.96 11.24 7.80
C GLU A 86 17.80 11.79 6.64
N LYS A 87 17.16 12.08 5.50
CA LYS A 87 17.83 12.72 4.35
C LYS A 87 18.25 14.17 4.58
N LYS A 88 17.70 14.85 5.59
CA LYS A 88 18.10 16.22 5.97
C LYS A 88 19.25 16.23 6.98
N LEU A 89 19.46 15.13 7.68
CA LEU A 89 20.49 14.98 8.72
C LEU A 89 21.81 14.39 8.18
N ASN A 90 21.79 13.81 6.97
CA ASN A 90 22.97 13.42 6.20
C ASN A 90 23.29 14.46 5.14
#